data_AF-A0AAD4SYI8-F1
#
_entry.id   AF-A0AAD4SYI8-F1
#
_cell.length_a   1.000
_cell.length_b   1.000
_cell.length_c   1.000
_cell.angle_alpha   90.00
_cell.angle_beta   90.00
_cell.angle_gamma   90.00
#
_symmetry.space_group_name_H-M   'P 1'
#
loop_
_entity.id
_entity.type
_entity.pdbx_description
1 polymer ?
#
loop_
_entity_poly.entity_id
_entity_poly.type
_entity_poly.pdbx_seq_one_letter_code
_entity_poly.pdbx_strand_id
1 'polypeptide(L)'
;MDTSFSSFFLSALFMLMFPVMNSAGFPPTLEPICGPTHPPDAIPIYPNDVHLLQFPLNLEHLEADYFLYGALGYGPYKVAPELVMGGPPPIGAQKANLDELVNRIIEEFGYQEVDLLLLAGLLGVEAGQDAVIRMYLYERADYKVYPYDYTVAEFTDCISELRNKLGICGIKDEGICVPLNLGAENRTTSNVLAADYNSLSYARTPREILRIVYGTGSEHVPGGFFPKGENGKIARELLYSYE
;
A
#
# COMPACT_ATOMS: atom_id res chain seq x y z
N MET A 1 -27.79 21.03 -4.53
CA MET A 1 -27.21 20.93 -5.89
C MET A 1 -26.40 19.66 -5.85
N ASP A 2 -27.04 18.59 -6.27
CA ASP A 2 -26.88 17.28 -5.65
C ASP A 2 -25.85 16.45 -6.43
N THR A 3 -24.74 16.13 -5.78
CA THR A 3 -23.65 15.29 -6.29
C THR A 3 -24.06 13.84 -6.54
N SER A 4 -25.24 13.44 -6.07
CA SER A 4 -25.88 12.14 -6.37
C SER A 4 -26.14 11.95 -7.88
N PHE A 5 -26.47 13.02 -8.62
CA PHE A 5 -26.84 12.87 -10.03
C PHE A 5 -25.68 12.43 -10.95
N SER A 6 -24.42 12.60 -10.51
CA SER A 6 -23.23 12.34 -11.34
C SER A 6 -22.78 10.87 -11.31
N SER A 7 -22.79 10.19 -10.15
CA SER A 7 -22.39 8.79 -10.06
C SER A 7 -23.43 7.84 -10.66
N PHE A 8 -24.72 8.18 -10.53
CA PHE A 8 -25.82 7.49 -11.20
C PHE A 8 -25.74 7.63 -12.73
N PHE A 9 -25.22 8.74 -13.25
CA PHE A 9 -25.11 8.95 -14.70
C PHE A 9 -24.02 8.07 -15.34
N LEU A 10 -22.84 7.96 -14.71
CA LEU A 10 -21.76 7.12 -15.22
C LEU A 10 -22.09 5.62 -15.11
N SER A 11 -22.67 5.20 -13.99
CA SER A 11 -23.11 3.81 -13.80
C SER A 11 -24.27 3.43 -14.73
N ALA A 12 -25.23 4.33 -14.95
CA ALA A 12 -26.31 4.12 -15.91
C ALA A 12 -25.79 4.07 -17.37
N LEU A 13 -24.79 4.89 -17.73
CA LEU A 13 -24.18 4.85 -19.06
C LEU A 13 -23.48 3.51 -19.34
N PHE A 14 -22.80 2.95 -18.32
CA PHE A 14 -22.17 1.63 -18.42
C PHE A 14 -23.22 0.50 -18.52
N MET A 15 -24.32 0.59 -17.77
CA MET A 15 -25.43 -0.37 -17.81
C MET A 15 -26.27 -0.28 -19.10
N LEU A 16 -26.34 0.89 -19.74
CA LEU A 16 -27.05 1.10 -21.01
C LEU A 16 -26.28 0.61 -22.25
N MET A 17 -24.98 0.34 -22.13
CA MET A 17 -24.17 -0.27 -23.19
C MET A 17 -24.28 -1.80 -23.22
N PHE A 18 -24.69 -2.42 -22.11
CA PHE A 18 -24.85 -3.88 -21.98
C PHE A 18 -25.88 -4.53 -22.94
N PRO A 19 -27.06 -3.93 -23.24
CA PRO A 19 -28.04 -4.57 -24.12
C PRO A 19 -27.61 -4.55 -25.59
N VAL A 20 -26.70 -3.66 -25.99
CA VAL A 20 -26.22 -3.56 -27.39
C VAL A 20 -25.31 -4.75 -27.73
N MET A 21 -24.69 -5.38 -26.74
CA MET A 21 -23.81 -6.55 -26.93
C MET A 21 -24.56 -7.89 -26.95
N ASN A 22 -25.86 -7.93 -26.60
CA ASN A 22 -26.63 -9.18 -26.47
C ASN A 22 -27.44 -9.57 -27.73
N SER A 23 -27.27 -8.88 -28.86
CA SER A 23 -28.01 -9.20 -30.11
C SER A 23 -27.25 -10.10 -31.09
N ALA A 24 -25.99 -10.45 -30.81
CA ALA A 24 -25.25 -11.43 -31.58
C ALA A 24 -25.30 -12.79 -30.89
N GLY A 25 -26.08 -13.73 -31.44
CA GLY A 25 -26.15 -15.10 -30.94
C GLY A 25 -24.76 -15.73 -30.91
N PHE A 26 -24.33 -16.19 -29.74
CA PHE A 26 -23.08 -16.93 -29.58
C PHE A 26 -23.23 -18.34 -30.20
N PRO A 27 -22.38 -18.75 -31.14
CA PRO A 27 -22.29 -20.15 -31.57
C PRO A 27 -21.76 -21.01 -30.41
N PRO A 28 -22.17 -22.28 -30.28
CA PRO A 28 -21.73 -23.11 -29.16
C PRO A 28 -20.27 -23.55 -29.36
N THR A 29 -19.52 -23.54 -28.25
CA THR A 29 -18.15 -24.05 -28.07
C THR A 29 -17.02 -23.22 -28.71
N LEU A 30 -16.82 -22.01 -28.20
CA LEU A 30 -15.47 -21.45 -28.09
C LEU A 30 -15.12 -21.47 -26.60
N GLU A 31 -14.07 -22.20 -26.22
CA GLU A 31 -13.43 -21.97 -24.93
C GLU A 31 -13.12 -20.46 -24.82
N PRO A 32 -13.35 -19.81 -23.67
CA PRO A 32 -13.08 -18.39 -23.54
C PRO A 32 -11.58 -18.14 -23.77
N ILE A 33 -11.25 -17.63 -24.96
CA ILE A 33 -9.88 -17.19 -25.33
C ILE A 33 -9.44 -15.99 -24.45
N CYS A 34 -10.40 -15.33 -23.81
CA CYS A 34 -10.20 -14.29 -22.83
C CYS A 34 -9.90 -14.87 -21.43
N GLY A 35 -8.85 -15.68 -21.32
CA GLY A 35 -8.02 -15.63 -20.10
C GLY A 35 -7.20 -14.33 -20.13
N PRO A 36 -6.66 -13.84 -19.00
CA PRO A 36 -5.68 -12.78 -19.07
C PRO A 36 -4.58 -13.23 -20.02
N THR A 37 -4.45 -12.58 -21.17
CA THR A 37 -3.28 -12.78 -22.02
C THR A 37 -2.12 -12.26 -21.20
N HIS A 38 -1.37 -13.15 -20.56
CA HIS A 38 -0.05 -12.80 -20.05
C HIS A 38 0.64 -12.08 -21.21
N PRO A 39 1.18 -10.87 -20.99
CA PRO A 39 1.81 -10.12 -22.06
C PRO A 39 2.77 -11.07 -22.80
N PRO A 40 2.78 -11.09 -24.13
CA PRO A 40 3.58 -12.04 -24.92
C PRO A 40 5.08 -11.97 -24.58
N ASP A 41 5.49 -10.90 -23.91
CA ASP A 41 6.81 -10.68 -23.32
C ASP A 41 6.74 -10.66 -21.78
N ALA A 42 6.10 -11.65 -21.16
CA ALA A 42 6.23 -11.86 -19.72
C ALA A 42 7.71 -12.14 -19.44
N ILE A 43 8.39 -11.13 -18.89
CA ILE A 43 9.80 -11.25 -18.51
C ILE A 43 9.88 -12.41 -17.51
N PRO A 44 10.60 -13.50 -17.83
CA PRO A 44 10.69 -14.62 -16.92
C PRO A 44 11.36 -14.14 -15.62
N ILE A 45 10.74 -14.47 -14.48
CA ILE A 45 11.35 -14.25 -13.17
C ILE A 45 12.55 -15.19 -13.10
N TYR A 46 13.76 -14.63 -13.14
CA TYR A 46 14.97 -15.42 -12.99
C TYR A 46 15.20 -15.75 -11.51
N PRO A 47 15.99 -16.80 -11.18
CA PRO A 47 16.34 -17.10 -9.80
C PRO A 47 16.93 -15.92 -9.02
N ASN A 48 17.58 -14.98 -9.71
CA ASN A 48 18.12 -13.76 -9.11
C ASN A 48 17.02 -12.76 -8.72
N ASP A 49 15.90 -12.73 -9.44
CA ASP A 49 14.78 -11.80 -9.21
C ASP A 49 13.92 -12.23 -8.02
N VAL A 50 13.97 -13.52 -7.64
CA VAL A 50 13.24 -14.05 -6.48
C VAL A 50 13.55 -13.27 -5.21
N HIS A 51 14.79 -12.81 -5.03
CA HIS A 51 15.16 -12.01 -3.86
C HIS A 51 14.65 -10.56 -3.92
N LEU A 52 14.51 -10.01 -5.12
CA LEU A 52 13.92 -8.68 -5.34
C LEU A 52 12.41 -8.70 -5.11
N LEU A 53 11.75 -9.85 -5.30
CA LEU A 53 10.33 -10.07 -5.01
C LEU A 53 10.08 -10.48 -3.57
N GLN A 54 10.96 -11.28 -2.97
CA GLN A 54 10.88 -11.66 -1.56
C GLN A 54 10.93 -10.46 -0.63
N PHE A 55 11.74 -9.44 -0.96
CA PHE A 55 11.88 -8.25 -0.14
C PHE A 55 10.56 -7.46 0.03
N PRO A 56 9.86 -7.01 -1.02
CA PRO A 56 8.57 -6.35 -0.87
C PRO A 56 7.51 -7.29 -0.27
N LEU A 57 7.49 -8.58 -0.62
CA LEU A 57 6.55 -9.55 -0.01
C LEU A 57 6.63 -9.61 1.53
N ASN A 58 7.82 -9.44 2.11
CA ASN A 58 7.96 -9.36 3.57
C ASN A 58 7.32 -8.09 4.15
N LEU A 59 7.30 -6.99 3.40
CA LEU A 59 6.65 -5.74 3.79
C LEU A 59 5.12 -5.86 3.67
N GLU A 60 4.62 -6.51 2.62
CA GLU A 60 3.18 -6.79 2.50
C GLU A 60 2.70 -7.67 3.66
N HIS A 61 3.53 -8.60 4.13
CA HIS A 61 3.19 -9.38 5.31
C HIS A 61 3.04 -8.53 6.58
N LEU A 62 3.90 -7.51 6.74
CA LEU A 62 3.79 -6.54 7.83
C LEU A 62 2.51 -5.70 7.70
N GLU A 63 2.17 -5.29 6.49
CA GLU A 63 0.95 -4.52 6.19
C GLU A 63 -0.32 -5.33 6.45
N ALA A 64 -0.35 -6.60 6.03
CA ALA A 64 -1.41 -7.55 6.32
C ALA A 64 -1.65 -7.70 7.83
N ASP A 65 -0.56 -7.87 8.61
CA ASP A 65 -0.63 -7.90 10.07
C ASP A 65 -1.20 -6.59 10.61
N TYR A 66 -0.73 -5.44 10.12
CA TYR A 66 -1.17 -4.13 10.59
C TYR A 66 -2.68 -3.92 10.41
N PHE A 67 -3.20 -4.18 9.20
CA PHE A 67 -4.63 -4.00 8.91
C PHE A 67 -5.51 -5.05 9.60
N LEU A 68 -5.16 -6.33 9.55
CA LEU A 68 -5.98 -7.39 10.14
C LEU A 68 -6.00 -7.31 11.66
N TYR A 69 -4.86 -7.05 12.31
CA TYR A 69 -4.89 -6.81 13.76
C TYR A 69 -5.69 -5.55 14.08
N GLY A 70 -5.49 -4.45 13.35
CA GLY A 70 -6.24 -3.21 13.54
C GLY A 70 -7.76 -3.42 13.46
N ALA A 71 -8.26 -4.16 12.47
CA ALA A 71 -9.68 -4.39 12.27
C ALA A 71 -10.28 -5.51 13.13
N LEU A 72 -9.61 -6.65 13.20
CA LEU A 72 -10.15 -7.92 13.74
C LEU A 72 -9.55 -8.32 15.09
N GLY A 73 -8.34 -7.85 15.39
CA GLY A 73 -7.56 -8.25 16.57
C GLY A 73 -6.78 -9.55 16.41
N TYR A 74 -6.66 -10.07 15.20
CA TYR A 74 -5.83 -11.22 14.83
C TYR A 74 -5.30 -11.05 13.41
N GLY A 75 -4.16 -11.68 13.11
CA GLY A 75 -3.49 -11.53 11.81
C GLY A 75 -3.70 -12.68 10.82
N PRO A 76 -2.88 -12.74 9.76
CA PRO A 76 -2.95 -13.72 8.67
C PRO A 76 -2.89 -15.17 9.14
N TYR A 77 -2.21 -15.47 10.25
CA TYR A 77 -2.13 -16.84 10.83
C TYR A 77 -3.49 -17.47 11.13
N LYS A 78 -4.54 -16.66 11.30
CA LYS A 78 -5.91 -17.15 11.50
C LYS A 78 -6.76 -17.04 10.24
N VAL A 79 -6.45 -16.10 9.35
CA VAL A 79 -7.21 -15.86 8.10
C VAL A 79 -6.83 -16.87 7.03
N ALA A 80 -5.53 -17.06 6.78
CA ALA A 80 -4.99 -17.96 5.76
C ALA A 80 -3.67 -18.60 6.25
N PRO A 81 -3.72 -19.51 7.25
CA PRO A 81 -2.52 -20.11 7.85
C PRO A 81 -1.58 -20.78 6.84
N GLU A 82 -2.12 -21.28 5.73
CA GLU A 82 -1.38 -21.90 4.64
C GLU A 82 -0.46 -20.96 3.86
N LEU A 83 -0.73 -19.64 3.87
CA LEU A 83 0.05 -18.64 3.13
C LEU A 83 1.18 -18.02 3.96
N VAL A 84 1.16 -18.17 5.29
CA VAL A 84 2.10 -17.48 6.19
C VAL A 84 3.46 -18.18 6.31
N MET A 85 3.59 -19.41 5.82
CA MET A 85 4.84 -20.18 5.72
C MET A 85 5.66 -20.28 7.04
N GLY A 86 5.06 -20.04 8.20
CA GLY A 86 5.66 -20.29 9.52
C GLY A 86 6.54 -19.17 10.10
N GLY A 87 6.30 -17.90 9.78
CA GLY A 87 6.90 -16.77 10.50
C GLY A 87 6.50 -16.69 11.99
N PRO A 88 7.16 -15.85 12.80
CA PRO A 88 6.67 -15.54 14.14
C PRO A 88 5.47 -14.58 14.08
N PRO A 89 4.48 -14.69 14.99
CA PRO A 89 3.42 -13.70 15.11
C PRO A 89 3.98 -12.33 15.53
N PRO A 90 3.29 -11.22 15.20
CA PRO A 90 3.73 -9.88 15.59
C PRO A 90 3.69 -9.71 17.12
N ILE A 91 4.60 -8.88 17.62
CA ILE A 91 4.73 -8.63 19.07
C ILE A 91 3.85 -7.43 19.44
N GLY A 92 2.87 -7.64 20.30
CA GLY A 92 2.07 -6.56 20.88
C GLY A 92 0.99 -5.97 19.97
N ALA A 93 0.70 -6.57 18.82
CA ALA A 93 -0.40 -6.16 17.95
C ALA A 93 -1.76 -6.32 18.65
N GLN A 94 -2.63 -5.33 18.49
CA GLN A 94 -3.94 -5.24 19.15
C GLN A 94 -5.00 -4.70 18.20
N LYS A 95 -6.26 -5.00 18.50
CA LYS A 95 -7.41 -4.38 17.81
C LYS A 95 -7.44 -2.88 18.07
N ALA A 96 -7.56 -2.10 17.00
CA ALA A 96 -7.71 -0.66 17.07
C ALA A 96 -9.16 -0.28 17.42
N ASN A 97 -9.33 0.87 18.09
CA ASN A 97 -10.64 1.44 18.37
C ASN A 97 -11.09 2.30 17.17
N LEU A 98 -11.65 1.66 16.16
CA LEU A 98 -12.10 2.30 14.91
C LEU A 98 -13.63 2.43 14.90
N ASP A 99 -14.15 3.47 14.24
CA ASP A 99 -15.57 3.53 13.90
C ASP A 99 -15.94 2.46 12.87
N GLU A 100 -17.24 2.22 12.70
CA GLU A 100 -17.75 1.11 11.88
C GLU A 100 -17.34 1.21 10.41
N LEU A 101 -17.29 2.42 9.84
CA LEU A 101 -16.92 2.60 8.43
C LEU A 101 -15.42 2.36 8.24
N VAL A 102 -14.59 2.99 9.07
CA VAL A 102 -13.13 2.81 9.00
C VAL A 102 -12.75 1.37 9.29
N ASN A 103 -13.39 0.71 10.26
CA ASN A 103 -13.13 -0.69 10.59
C ASN A 103 -13.38 -1.60 9.38
N ARG A 104 -14.49 -1.41 8.64
CA ARG A 104 -14.78 -2.19 7.43
C ARG A 104 -13.75 -1.95 6.32
N ILE A 105 -13.37 -0.70 6.09
CA ILE A 105 -12.37 -0.37 5.05
C ILE A 105 -11.02 -1.01 5.38
N ILE A 106 -10.59 -0.93 6.64
CA ILE A 106 -9.33 -1.53 7.10
C ILE A 106 -9.41 -3.06 7.07
N GLU A 107 -10.57 -3.65 7.38
CA GLU A 107 -10.80 -5.09 7.22
C GLU A 107 -10.66 -5.51 5.74
N GLU A 108 -11.28 -4.78 4.82
CA GLU A 108 -11.18 -5.03 3.38
C GLU A 108 -9.73 -4.97 2.89
N PHE A 109 -8.95 -3.97 3.31
CA PHE A 109 -7.52 -3.89 2.99
C PHE A 109 -6.77 -5.09 3.54
N GLY A 110 -7.01 -5.46 4.81
CA GLY A 110 -6.36 -6.62 5.41
C GLY A 110 -6.61 -7.94 4.66
N TYR A 111 -7.79 -8.14 4.08
CA TYR A 111 -8.04 -9.32 3.24
C TYR A 111 -7.33 -9.23 1.88
N GLN A 112 -7.25 -8.05 1.28
CA GLN A 112 -6.51 -7.85 0.03
C GLN A 112 -5.03 -8.19 0.23
N GLU A 113 -4.41 -7.73 1.31
CA GLU A 113 -3.00 -8.05 1.60
C GLU A 113 -2.70 -9.56 1.66
N VAL A 114 -3.64 -10.34 2.20
CA VAL A 114 -3.47 -11.80 2.31
C VAL A 114 -3.48 -12.46 0.92
N ASP A 115 -4.35 -12.02 0.02
CA ASP A 115 -4.45 -12.53 -1.35
C ASP A 115 -3.25 -12.08 -2.21
N LEU A 116 -2.69 -10.90 -1.90
CA LEU A 116 -1.54 -10.30 -2.60
C LEU A 116 -0.20 -11.02 -2.35
N LEU A 117 -0.14 -11.93 -1.37
CA LEU A 117 0.98 -12.88 -1.19
C LEU A 117 1.23 -13.79 -2.42
N LEU A 118 0.34 -13.79 -3.43
CA LEU A 118 0.42 -14.62 -4.64
C LEU A 118 0.89 -13.90 -5.93
N LEU A 119 1.34 -12.65 -5.83
CA LEU A 119 2.23 -11.93 -6.78
C LEU A 119 1.85 -11.83 -8.28
N ALA A 120 0.82 -11.05 -8.63
CA ALA A 120 0.64 -10.56 -10.02
C ALA A 120 0.04 -9.14 -10.20
N GLY A 121 -0.19 -8.36 -9.13
CA GLY A 121 -0.86 -7.05 -9.24
C GLY A 121 -0.57 -6.02 -8.15
N LEU A 122 0.46 -6.27 -7.32
CA LEU A 122 0.79 -5.51 -6.10
C LEU A 122 0.63 -4.00 -6.25
N LEU A 123 1.46 -3.38 -7.09
CA LEU A 123 1.58 -1.92 -7.11
C LEU A 123 0.27 -1.17 -7.41
N GLY A 124 -0.65 -1.77 -8.17
CA GLY A 124 -1.92 -1.12 -8.51
C GLY A 124 -2.91 -1.11 -7.35
N VAL A 125 -2.98 -2.21 -6.60
CA VAL A 125 -3.85 -2.32 -5.42
C VAL A 125 -3.28 -1.48 -4.29
N GLU A 126 -1.96 -1.59 -4.04
CA GLU A 126 -1.25 -0.77 -3.04
C GLU A 126 -1.45 0.73 -3.27
N ALA A 127 -1.27 1.20 -4.51
CA ALA A 127 -1.48 2.60 -4.84
C ALA A 127 -2.95 3.03 -4.64
N GLY A 128 -3.90 2.12 -4.87
CA GLY A 128 -5.32 2.36 -4.62
C GLY A 128 -5.64 2.49 -3.13
N GLN A 129 -5.08 1.62 -2.30
CA GLN A 129 -5.25 1.66 -0.84
C GLN A 129 -4.62 2.92 -0.25
N ASP A 130 -3.39 3.27 -0.63
CA ASP A 130 -2.73 4.51 -0.20
C ASP A 130 -3.56 5.74 -0.57
N ALA A 131 -4.10 5.80 -1.80
CA ALA A 131 -4.95 6.90 -2.24
C ALA A 131 -6.24 7.03 -1.41
N VAL A 132 -6.89 5.91 -1.07
CA VAL A 132 -8.10 5.91 -0.23
C VAL A 132 -7.76 6.41 1.17
N ILE A 133 -6.70 5.89 1.80
CA ILE A 133 -6.27 6.32 3.14
C ILE A 133 -5.94 7.81 3.14
N ARG A 134 -5.11 8.26 2.18
CA ARG A 134 -4.73 9.67 2.05
C ARG A 134 -5.93 10.58 1.80
N MET A 135 -6.92 10.13 1.04
CA MET A 135 -8.16 10.91 0.86
C MET A 135 -8.93 11.05 2.17
N TYR A 136 -9.12 9.96 2.92
CA TYR A 136 -9.79 10.02 4.23
C TYR A 136 -9.08 10.94 5.22
N LEU A 137 -7.74 10.93 5.20
CA LEU A 137 -6.92 11.83 6.00
C LEU A 137 -7.04 13.28 5.52
N TYR A 138 -7.04 13.51 4.20
CA TYR A 138 -7.18 14.84 3.60
C TYR A 138 -8.52 15.49 3.96
N GLU A 139 -9.63 14.75 3.94
CA GLU A 139 -10.93 15.25 4.41
C GLU A 139 -10.92 15.69 5.89
N ARG A 140 -9.98 15.15 6.68
CA ARG A 140 -9.83 15.42 8.12
C ARG A 140 -8.57 16.24 8.40
N ALA A 141 -7.96 16.85 7.39
CA ALA A 141 -6.66 17.53 7.50
C ALA A 141 -6.58 18.52 8.67
N ASP A 142 -7.66 19.26 8.94
CA ASP A 142 -7.74 20.27 10.00
C ASP A 142 -8.10 19.72 11.39
N TYR A 143 -8.40 18.42 11.50
CA TYR A 143 -8.82 17.82 12.76
C TYR A 143 -7.61 17.58 13.65
N LYS A 144 -7.72 17.85 14.96
CA LYS A 144 -6.64 17.57 15.92
C LYS A 144 -6.57 16.08 16.25
N VAL A 145 -5.37 15.52 16.28
CA VAL A 145 -5.11 14.11 16.61
C VAL A 145 -4.91 13.96 18.11
N TYR A 146 -5.98 13.67 18.87
CA TYR A 146 -5.87 13.48 20.33
C TYR A 146 -4.95 12.28 20.70
N PRO A 147 -4.09 12.38 21.73
CA PRO A 147 -3.91 13.49 22.67
C PRO A 147 -2.89 14.55 22.22
N TYR A 148 -2.43 14.50 20.99
CA TYR A 148 -1.42 15.40 20.45
C TYR A 148 -2.01 16.75 20.01
N ASP A 149 -1.21 17.82 20.09
CA ASP A 149 -1.61 19.15 19.64
C ASP A 149 -1.24 19.40 18.15
N TYR A 150 -1.40 18.38 17.32
CA TYR A 150 -1.14 18.44 15.88
C TYR A 150 -2.43 18.16 15.10
N THR A 151 -2.65 18.88 14.01
CA THR A 151 -3.70 18.52 13.04
C THR A 151 -3.32 17.24 12.29
N VAL A 152 -4.27 16.60 11.61
CA VAL A 152 -3.98 15.43 10.78
C VAL A 152 -2.94 15.78 9.70
N ALA A 153 -3.05 16.93 9.05
CA ALA A 153 -2.06 17.38 8.06
C ALA A 153 -0.66 17.51 8.68
N GLU A 154 -0.54 18.25 9.79
CA GLU A 154 0.75 18.42 10.48
C GLU A 154 1.33 17.09 10.96
N PHE A 155 0.47 16.16 11.41
CA PHE A 155 0.90 14.84 11.85
C PHE A 155 1.44 14.01 10.66
N THR A 156 0.77 14.06 9.50
CA THR A 156 1.26 13.39 8.28
C THR A 156 2.56 13.99 7.75
N ASP A 157 2.74 15.32 7.89
CA ASP A 157 4.01 15.98 7.56
C ASP A 157 5.12 15.47 8.47
N CYS A 158 4.89 15.38 9.79
CA CYS A 158 5.88 14.85 10.74
C CYS A 158 6.30 13.40 10.42
N ILE A 159 5.36 12.55 10.00
CA ILE A 159 5.66 11.18 9.56
C ILE A 159 6.53 11.20 8.29
N SER A 160 6.19 12.06 7.34
CA SER A 160 6.92 12.19 6.08
C SER A 160 8.34 12.71 6.30
N GLU A 161 8.50 13.73 7.15
CA GLU A 161 9.81 14.23 7.57
C GLU A 161 10.66 13.17 8.25
N LEU A 162 10.05 12.34 9.12
CA LEU A 162 10.74 11.22 9.74
C LEU A 162 11.21 10.20 8.69
N ARG A 163 10.36 9.83 7.72
CA ARG A 163 10.72 8.93 6.61
C ARG A 163 11.87 9.50 5.79
N ASN A 164 11.82 10.78 5.46
CA ASN A 164 12.88 11.47 4.73
C ASN A 164 14.20 11.47 5.51
N LYS A 165 14.15 11.77 6.82
CA LYS A 165 15.32 11.76 7.70
C LYS A 165 15.95 10.37 7.81
N LEU A 166 15.14 9.33 8.01
CA LEU A 166 15.63 7.95 8.12
C LEU A 166 16.14 7.42 6.77
N GLY A 167 15.53 7.84 5.65
CA GLY A 167 16.00 7.53 4.30
C GLY A 167 17.32 8.22 3.92
N ILE A 168 17.74 9.23 4.68
CA ILE A 168 18.97 10.05 4.54
C ILE A 168 18.99 10.97 3.32
N CYS A 169 18.70 10.47 2.12
CA CYS A 169 18.86 11.22 0.87
C CYS A 169 17.60 11.24 0.00
N GLY A 170 17.31 12.41 -0.57
CA GLY A 170 16.15 12.61 -1.45
C GLY A 170 14.83 12.66 -0.68
N ILE A 171 13.75 12.90 -1.43
CA ILE A 171 12.39 12.86 -0.91
C ILE A 171 11.91 11.42 -0.99
N LYS A 172 11.45 10.89 0.14
CA LYS A 172 10.83 9.57 0.27
C LYS A 172 9.35 9.69 0.39
N ASP A 173 8.87 10.74 1.04
CA ASP A 173 7.45 10.96 1.27
C ASP A 173 7.14 12.43 1.52
N GLU A 174 5.90 12.79 1.30
CA GLU A 174 5.32 14.10 1.57
C GLU A 174 3.95 13.91 2.21
N GLY A 175 3.57 14.81 3.10
CA GLY A 175 2.27 14.75 3.76
C GLY A 175 1.11 14.97 2.79
N ILE A 176 -0.12 14.88 3.30
CA ILE A 176 -1.34 14.93 2.49
C ILE A 176 -1.62 16.30 1.86
N CYS A 177 -0.90 17.33 2.30
CA CYS A 177 -0.96 18.69 1.78
C CYS A 177 0.46 19.18 1.47
N VAL A 178 0.65 19.79 0.30
CA VAL A 178 1.94 20.35 -0.12
C VAL A 178 1.76 21.76 -0.69
N PRO A 179 2.81 22.61 -0.66
CA PRO A 179 2.83 23.85 -1.41
C PRO A 179 2.51 23.65 -2.90
N LEU A 180 1.89 24.67 -3.52
CA LEU A 180 1.43 24.58 -4.92
C LEU A 180 2.55 24.22 -5.92
N ASN A 181 3.79 24.63 -5.65
CA ASN A 181 4.95 24.35 -6.48
C ASN A 181 5.54 22.94 -6.31
N LEU A 182 5.01 22.15 -5.37
CA LEU A 182 5.39 20.75 -5.17
C LEU A 182 4.28 19.80 -5.59
N GLY A 183 3.02 20.25 -5.55
CA GLY A 183 1.90 19.42 -5.98
C GLY A 183 1.87 19.14 -7.47
N ALA A 184 1.05 18.15 -7.85
CA ALA A 184 0.97 17.63 -9.21
C ALA A 184 0.81 18.74 -10.27
N GLU A 185 1.71 18.72 -11.26
CA GLU A 185 1.83 19.69 -12.36
C GLU A 185 1.98 21.16 -11.92
N ASN A 186 2.28 21.43 -10.65
CA ASN A 186 2.22 22.74 -10.00
C ASN A 186 0.79 23.35 -9.95
N ARG A 187 -0.24 22.51 -9.87
CA ARG A 187 -1.65 22.92 -10.03
C ARG A 187 -2.55 22.62 -8.85
N THR A 188 -2.07 21.83 -7.88
CA THR A 188 -2.83 21.45 -6.70
C THR A 188 -1.96 21.55 -5.45
N THR A 189 -2.60 21.70 -4.28
CA THR A 189 -1.96 21.59 -2.96
C THR A 189 -2.33 20.29 -2.26
N SER A 190 -3.26 19.51 -2.81
CA SER A 190 -3.58 18.18 -2.31
C SER A 190 -2.54 17.17 -2.79
N ASN A 191 -2.16 16.25 -1.90
CA ASN A 191 -1.19 15.19 -2.17
C ASN A 191 -1.77 13.81 -1.82
N VAL A 192 -2.99 13.57 -2.32
CA VAL A 192 -3.74 12.31 -2.12
C VAL A 192 -3.11 11.16 -2.90
N LEU A 193 -2.55 11.45 -4.08
CA LEU A 193 -1.67 10.53 -4.80
C LEU A 193 -0.25 11.04 -4.60
N ALA A 194 0.55 10.32 -3.82
CA ALA A 194 1.91 10.73 -3.47
C ALA A 194 2.83 10.73 -4.70
N ALA A 195 3.13 11.92 -5.21
CA ALA A 195 3.98 12.09 -6.38
C ALA A 195 4.64 13.46 -6.40
N ASP A 196 5.74 13.59 -7.15
CA ASP A 196 6.40 14.87 -7.38
C ASP A 196 5.56 15.79 -8.30
N TYR A 197 6.06 17.00 -8.55
CA TYR A 197 5.39 17.96 -9.42
C TYR A 197 5.26 17.48 -10.89
N ASN A 198 5.99 16.43 -11.31
CA ASN A 198 5.83 15.78 -12.62
C ASN A 198 4.85 14.61 -12.56
N SER A 199 4.17 14.39 -11.43
CA SER A 199 3.31 13.23 -11.15
C SER A 199 4.05 11.89 -11.17
N LEU A 200 5.33 11.87 -10.77
CA LEU A 200 6.14 10.66 -10.63
C LEU A 200 6.21 10.22 -9.16
N SER A 201 6.07 8.92 -8.93
CA SER A 201 6.16 8.35 -7.58
C SER A 201 7.58 8.38 -7.03
N TYR A 202 7.70 8.44 -5.69
CA TYR A 202 8.97 8.46 -4.99
C TYR A 202 9.58 7.06 -4.89
N ALA A 203 10.61 6.80 -5.69
CA ALA A 203 11.34 5.53 -5.63
C ALA A 203 12.16 5.40 -4.34
N ARG A 204 12.24 4.17 -3.82
CA ARG A 204 13.03 3.82 -2.64
C ARG A 204 13.83 2.55 -2.91
N THR A 205 15.09 2.55 -2.50
CA THR A 205 15.94 1.34 -2.55
C THR A 205 15.69 0.46 -1.32
N PRO A 206 15.98 -0.85 -1.37
CA PRO A 206 15.87 -1.73 -0.19
C PRO A 206 16.63 -1.21 1.03
N ARG A 207 17.80 -0.59 0.81
CA ARG A 207 18.61 0.03 1.87
C ARG A 207 17.85 1.17 2.56
N GLU A 208 17.25 2.06 1.78
CA GLU A 208 16.47 3.18 2.31
C GLU A 208 15.21 2.70 3.04
N ILE A 209 14.54 1.67 2.50
CA ILE A 209 13.38 1.05 3.14
C ILE A 209 13.78 0.47 4.50
N LEU A 210 14.84 -0.34 4.57
CA LEU A 210 15.30 -0.94 5.83
C LEU A 210 15.63 0.11 6.90
N ARG A 211 16.30 1.21 6.54
CA ARG A 211 16.57 2.32 7.48
C ARG A 211 15.29 2.89 8.08
N ILE A 212 14.24 3.00 7.27
CA ILE A 212 12.93 3.52 7.67
C ILE A 212 12.19 2.51 8.54
N VAL A 213 12.04 1.26 8.10
CA VAL A 213 11.25 0.25 8.84
C VAL A 213 11.94 -0.19 10.14
N TYR A 214 13.26 -0.12 10.21
CA TYR A 214 14.00 -0.31 11.46
C TYR A 214 13.91 0.91 12.38
N GLY A 215 13.56 2.09 11.87
CA GLY A 215 13.46 3.32 12.66
C GLY A 215 14.80 3.85 13.20
N THR A 216 15.91 3.26 12.79
CA THR A 216 17.27 3.58 13.28
C THR A 216 18.02 4.53 12.36
N GLY A 217 17.57 4.69 11.11
CA GLY A 217 18.33 5.38 10.07
C GLY A 217 19.50 4.57 9.55
N SER A 218 19.62 3.30 9.95
CA SER A 218 20.65 2.38 9.48
C SER A 218 20.06 1.02 9.12
N GLU A 219 20.28 0.60 7.88
CA GLU A 219 20.01 -0.73 7.32
C GLU A 219 20.79 -1.85 8.04
N HIS A 220 21.79 -1.49 8.85
CA HIS A 220 22.66 -2.40 9.59
C HIS A 220 22.22 -2.58 11.05
N VAL A 221 21.30 -1.74 11.54
CA VAL A 221 20.85 -1.76 12.95
C VAL A 221 19.35 -2.04 12.98
N PRO A 222 18.91 -3.27 13.33
CA PRO A 222 17.50 -3.60 13.41
C PRO A 222 16.79 -2.86 14.55
N GLY A 223 15.47 -2.71 14.43
CA GLY A 223 14.65 -1.91 15.34
C GLY A 223 13.22 -1.77 14.84
N GLY A 224 12.45 -0.86 15.42
CA GLY A 224 11.14 -0.45 14.89
C GLY A 224 10.20 -1.62 14.65
N PHE A 225 9.70 -1.74 13.42
CA PHE A 225 8.80 -2.82 13.00
C PHE A 225 9.47 -4.19 12.96
N PHE A 226 10.80 -4.23 12.77
CA PHE A 226 11.59 -5.45 12.71
C PHE A 226 12.71 -5.43 13.77
N PRO A 227 12.39 -5.59 15.06
CA PRO A 227 13.37 -5.47 16.15
C PRO A 227 14.48 -6.52 16.10
N LYS A 228 14.28 -7.62 15.36
CA LYS A 228 15.28 -8.67 15.12
C LYS A 228 15.83 -8.67 13.68
N GLY A 229 15.47 -7.66 12.88
CA GLY A 229 15.78 -7.59 11.46
C GLY A 229 14.88 -8.48 10.60
N GLU A 230 14.82 -8.19 9.31
CA GLU A 230 14.12 -9.02 8.34
C GLU A 230 14.93 -10.31 8.01
N ASN A 231 14.21 -11.36 7.60
CA ASN A 231 14.78 -12.67 7.34
C ASN A 231 15.11 -12.95 5.85
N GLY A 232 14.78 -12.02 4.94
CA GLY A 232 15.06 -12.13 3.51
C GLY A 232 16.55 -11.98 3.17
N LYS A 233 16.98 -12.48 2.01
CA LYS A 233 18.40 -12.46 1.62
C LYS A 233 19.01 -11.05 1.63
N ILE A 234 18.32 -10.08 1.01
CA ILE A 234 18.79 -8.69 0.90
C ILE A 234 19.00 -8.08 2.29
N ALA A 235 18.02 -8.25 3.19
CA ALA A 235 18.12 -7.73 4.54
C ALA A 235 19.25 -8.38 5.34
N ARG A 236 19.40 -9.71 5.25
CA ARG A 236 20.51 -10.43 5.91
C ARG A 236 21.87 -10.02 5.38
N GLU A 237 22.01 -9.87 4.07
CA GLU A 237 23.26 -9.38 3.47
C GLU A 237 23.59 -7.99 4.00
N LEU A 238 22.63 -7.07 4.09
CA LEU A 238 22.87 -5.76 4.66
C LEU A 238 23.21 -5.85 6.16
N LEU A 239 22.53 -6.67 6.95
CA LEU A 239 22.84 -6.83 8.38
C LEU A 239 24.23 -7.43 8.65
N TYR A 240 24.64 -8.44 7.87
CA TYR A 240 25.85 -9.24 8.15
C TYR A 240 27.06 -8.89 7.27
N SER A 241 26.93 -8.03 6.26
CA SER A 241 28.07 -7.56 5.43
C SER A 241 28.95 -6.51 6.11
N TYR A 242 28.76 -6.28 7.42
CA TYR A 242 29.57 -5.39 8.25
C TYR A 242 30.51 -6.16 9.20
N GLU A 243 31.14 -7.23 8.70
CA GLU A 243 32.31 -7.88 9.30
C GLU A 243 33.53 -7.79 8.37
#